data_AF-A0AAP6VAA8-F1
#
_entry.id   AF-A0AAP6VAA8-F1
#
_cell.length_a   1.000
_cell.length_b   1.000
_cell.length_c   1.000
_cell.angle_alpha   90.00
_cell.angle_beta   90.00
_cell.angle_gamma   90.00
#
_symmetry.space_group_name_H-M   'P 1'
#
loop_
_entity.id
_entity.type
_entity.pdbx_description
1 polymer ?
#
loop_
_entity_poly.entity_id
_entity_poly.type
_entity_poly.pdbx_seq_one_letter_code
_entity_poly.pdbx_strand_id
1 'polypeptide(L)' 'VEGNHVVVVRSIMNLEDTRCFGYTESRHRLNKFKFVEFARRRKL' A
#
# COMPACT_ATOMS: atom_id res chain seq x y z
N VAL A 1 22.18 -11.34 -13.01
CA VAL A 1 22.06 -10.38 -11.89
C VAL A 1 20.79 -10.74 -11.14
N GLU A 2 20.93 -11.55 -10.09
CA GLU A 2 19.78 -12.03 -9.30
C GLU A 2 19.13 -10.88 -8.52
N GLY A 3 17.85 -10.63 -8.82
CA GLY A 3 16.84 -10.23 -7.84
C GLY A 3 16.97 -8.86 -7.18
N ASN A 4 16.75 -7.77 -7.92
CA ASN A 4 16.53 -6.44 -7.32
C ASN A 4 15.04 -6.05 -7.25
N HIS A 5 14.16 -7.06 -7.13
CA HIS A 5 12.73 -6.83 -7.00
C HIS A 5 12.40 -6.42 -5.56
N VAL A 6 11.63 -5.36 -5.39
CA VAL A 6 11.16 -4.86 -4.10
C VAL A 6 9.65 -4.76 -4.12
N VAL A 7 9.02 -4.95 -2.97
CA VAL A 7 7.60 -4.66 -2.83
C VAL A 7 7.46 -3.18 -2.54
N VAL A 8 6.66 -2.49 -3.36
CA VAL A 8 6.38 -1.07 -3.17
C VAL A 8 4.91 -0.89 -2.79
N VAL A 9 4.66 -0.30 -1.63
CA VAL A 9 3.31 0.05 -1.15
C VAL A 9 3.16 1.56 -1.25
N ARG A 10 2.16 2.01 -1.99
CA ARG A 10 1.85 3.44 -2.17
C ARG A 10 0.53 3.75 -1.50
N SER A 11 0.47 4.85 -0.77
CA SER A 11 -0.77 5.31 -0.12
C SER A 11 -0.96 6.81 -0.37
N ILE A 12 -2.21 7.19 -0.63
CA ILE A 12 -2.65 8.58 -0.75
C ILE A 12 -3.53 8.86 0.46
N MET A 13 -3.18 9.88 1.23
CA MET A 13 -3.93 10.33 2.39
C MET A 13 -4.68 11.59 2.01
N ASN A 14 -6.00 11.53 2.12
CA ASN A 14 -6.89 12.65 1.86
C ASN A 14 -7.52 13.13 3.17
N LEU A 15 -7.77 14.43 3.27
CA LEU A 15 -8.61 15.02 4.30
C LEU A 15 -10.09 14.69 4.03
N GLU A 16 -10.95 14.98 5.00
CA GLU A 16 -12.40 14.79 4.87
C GLU A 16 -13.01 15.57 3.69
N ASP A 17 -12.43 16.72 3.36
CA ASP A 17 -12.83 17.55 2.20
C ASP A 17 -12.27 17.04 0.87
N THR A 18 -11.80 15.79 0.81
CA THR A 18 -11.25 15.12 -0.38
C THR A 18 -9.93 15.70 -0.90
N ARG A 19 -9.34 16.69 -0.22
CA ARG A 19 -8.03 17.23 -0.62
C ARG A 19 -6.91 16.28 -0.22
N CYS A 20 -5.95 16.10 -1.12
CA CYS A 20 -4.75 15.32 -0.85
C CYS A 20 -3.87 16.03 0.19
N PHE A 21 -3.57 15.34 1.28
CA PHE A 21 -2.70 15.80 2.36
C PHE A 21 -1.31 15.18 2.25
N GLY A 22 -1.21 13.95 1.75
CA GLY A 22 0.08 13.28 1.70
C GLY A 22 0.12 12.05 0.81
N TYR A 23 1.34 11.74 0.41
CA TYR A 23 1.67 10.55 -0.36
C TYR A 23 2.82 9.83 0.32
N THR A 24 2.69 8.52 0.52
CA THR A 24 3.75 7.69 1.06
C THR A 24 4.10 6.58 0.09
N GLU A 25 5.40 6.33 -0.05
CA GLU A 25 5.93 5.17 -0.77
C GLU A 25 6.81 4.37 0.19
N SER A 26 6.36 3.16 0.52
CA SER A 26 7.08 2.24 1.39
C SER A 26 7.68 1.11 0.55
N ARG A 27 8.99 0.88 0.70
CA ARG A 27 9.72 -0.15 -0.05
C ARG A 27 10.18 -1.25 0.88
N HIS A 28 9.75 -2.48 0.61
CA HIS A 28 10.01 -3.64 1.46
C HIS A 28 10.78 -4.74 0.71
N ARG A 29 11.65 -5.42 1.45
CA ARG A 29 12.31 -6.63 0.96
C ARG A 29 11.28 -7.76 0.82
N LEU A 30 11.29 -8.45 -0.33
CA LEU A 30 10.34 -9.53 -0.65
C LEU A 30 10.20 -10.58 0.45
N ASN A 31 11.33 -11.06 0.99
CA ASN A 31 11.37 -12.11 2.00
C ASN A 31 10.91 -11.66 3.40
N LYS A 32 10.66 -10.36 3.61
CA LYS A 32 10.29 -9.79 4.91
C LYS A 32 8.96 -9.03 4.87
N PHE A 33 8.25 -9.05 3.75
CA PHE A 33 6.99 -8.35 3.59
C PHE A 33 5.80 -9.31 3.71
N LYS A 34 4.77 -8.89 4.44
CA LYS A 34 3.47 -9.57 4.49
C LYS A 34 2.37 -8.51 4.50
N PHE A 35 1.45 -8.60 3.54
CA PHE A 35 0.25 -7.76 3.49
C PHE A 35 -0.94 -8.54 4.05
N VAL A 36 -1.70 -7.95 4.96
CA VAL A 36 -2.88 -8.57 5.60
C VAL A 36 -4.01 -7.56 5.58
N GLU A 37 -5.13 -7.92 4.95
CA GLU A 37 -6.33 -7.10 4.86
C GLU A 37 -7.58 -7.98 4.99
N PHE A 38 -8.67 -7.42 5.53
CA PHE A 38 -9.97 -8.07 5.59
C PHE A 38 -10.84 -7.63 4.41
N ALA A 39 -11.07 -8.53 3.45
CA ALA A 39 -12.03 -8.29 2.38
C ALA A 39 -13.46 -8.61 2.86
N ARG A 40 -14.39 -7.66 2.70
CA ARG A 40 -15.83 -7.86 3.00
C ARG A 40 -16.63 -7.86 1.70
N ARG A 41 -17.54 -8.82 1.52
CA ARG A 41 -18.51 -8.80 0.42
C ARG A 41 -19.52 -7.69 0.67
N ARG A 42 -19.59 -6.69 -0.22
CA ARG A 42 -20.70 -5.73 -0.22
C ARG A 42 -21.98 -6.47 -0.62
N LYS A 43 -23.01 -6.42 0.22
CA LYS A 43 -24.36 -6.76 -0.21
C LYS A 43 -24.86 -5.57 -1.06
N LEU A 44 -25.36 -5.88 -2.26
CA LEU A 44 -26.05 -4.90 -3.10
C LEU A 44 -27.34 -4.44 -2.41
#